data_AF-A0A952QXB1-F1
#
_entry.id   AF-A0A952QXB1-F1
#
_cell.length_a   1.000
_cell.length_b   1.000
_cell.length_c   1.000
_cell.angle_alpha   90.00
_cell.angle_beta   90.00
_cell.angle_gamma   90.00
#
_symmetry.space_group_name_H-M   'P 1'
#
loop_
_entity.id
_entity.type
_entity.pdbx_description
1 polymer ?
#
loop_
_entity_poly.entity_id
_entity_poly.type
_entity_poly.pdbx_seq_one_letter_code
_entity_poly.pdbx_strand_id
1 'polypeptide(L)'
;MTEKDMAFYQAWADLLEWMREYAAENEGVRFVKQADFTDYIYRMARPYDLPTTILSASLSNDDDEPILLASASQRASVFKEVVLHPFESHVYRKLALAKDGSGLSEGPRRFTKEALFRLADELFAVAVA
;
A
#
# COMPACT_ATOMS: atom_id res chain seq x y z
N MET A 1 -10.66 10.03 -15.45
CA MET A 1 -10.40 9.74 -14.03
C MET A 1 -10.93 10.90 -13.23
N THR A 2 -11.58 10.67 -12.09
CA THR A 2 -12.12 11.76 -11.26
C THR A 2 -11.02 12.34 -10.36
N GLU A 3 -11.22 13.55 -9.82
CA GLU A 3 -10.32 14.12 -8.80
C GLU A 3 -10.22 13.22 -7.56
N LYS A 4 -11.33 12.55 -7.20
CA LYS A 4 -11.35 11.58 -6.09
C LYS A 4 -10.47 10.37 -6.37
N ASP A 5 -10.49 9.85 -7.59
CA ASP A 5 -9.60 8.74 -7.97
C ASP A 5 -8.14 9.18 -7.88
N MET A 6 -7.81 10.39 -8.36
CA MET A 6 -6.46 10.94 -8.27
C MET A 6 -6.00 11.11 -6.82
N ALA A 7 -6.87 11.64 -5.95
CA ALA A 7 -6.58 11.79 -4.52
C ALA A 7 -6.35 10.42 -3.86
N PHE A 8 -7.09 9.38 -4.26
CA PHE A 8 -6.88 8.02 -3.79
C PHE A 8 -5.49 7.49 -4.20
N TYR A 9 -5.12 7.66 -5.47
CA TYR A 9 -3.81 7.18 -5.95
C TYR A 9 -2.64 8.00 -5.40
N GLN A 10 -2.84 9.28 -5.09
CA GLN A 10 -1.86 10.07 -4.35
C GLN A 10 -1.69 9.53 -2.94
N ALA A 11 -2.79 9.28 -2.22
CA ALA A 11 -2.74 8.70 -0.88
C ALA A 11 -2.11 7.28 -0.87
N TRP A 12 -2.27 6.52 -1.96
CA TRP A 12 -1.54 5.27 -2.17
C TRP A 12 -0.03 5.48 -2.32
N ALA A 13 0.39 6.46 -3.12
CA ALA A 13 1.81 6.79 -3.27
C ALA A 13 2.42 7.25 -1.93
N ASP A 14 1.68 8.02 -1.13
CA ASP A 14 2.12 8.45 0.20
C ASP A 14 2.27 7.24 1.15
N LEU A 15 1.33 6.28 1.10
CA LEU A 15 1.43 5.04 1.88
C LEU A 15 2.64 4.19 1.48
N LEU A 16 2.93 4.08 0.19
CA LEU A 16 4.13 3.41 -0.31
C LEU A 16 5.41 4.07 0.21
N GLU A 17 5.43 5.40 0.28
CA GLU A 17 6.57 6.12 0.86
C GLU A 17 6.72 5.81 2.35
N TRP A 18 5.63 5.79 3.12
CA TRP A 18 5.70 5.39 4.53
C TRP A 18 6.23 3.96 4.70
N MET A 19 5.89 3.02 3.80
CA MET A 19 6.46 1.67 3.83
C MET A 19 7.97 1.69 3.55
N ARG A 20 8.45 2.53 2.63
CA ARG A 20 9.89 2.68 2.35
C ARG A 20 10.63 3.27 3.55
N GLU A 21 10.05 4.31 4.16
CA GLU A 21 10.58 4.94 5.37
C GLU A 21 10.67 3.90 6.49
N TYR A 22 9.62 3.12 6.73
CA TYR A 22 9.63 2.06 7.74
C TYR A 22 10.76 1.04 7.49
N ALA A 23 10.92 0.57 6.25
CA ALA A 23 11.99 -0.36 5.92
C ALA A 23 13.40 0.25 6.05
N ALA A 24 13.54 1.56 5.79
CA ALA A 24 14.82 2.25 5.97
C ALA A 24 15.18 2.48 7.45
N GLU A 25 14.18 2.61 8.32
CA GLU A 25 14.36 2.86 9.76
C GLU A 25 14.56 1.57 10.58
N ASN A 26 14.24 0.39 10.03
CA ASN A 26 14.26 -0.89 10.75
C ASN A 26 15.19 -1.90 10.09
N GLU A 27 16.23 -2.34 10.81
CA GLU A 27 17.11 -3.43 10.37
C GLU A 27 16.33 -4.73 10.18
N GLY A 28 16.70 -5.52 9.17
CA GLY A 28 16.02 -6.78 8.84
C GLY A 28 14.68 -6.63 8.11
N VAL A 29 14.29 -5.39 7.75
CA VAL A 29 13.07 -5.10 6.99
C VAL A 29 13.41 -4.59 5.60
N ARG A 30 12.76 -5.15 4.58
CA ARG A 30 12.94 -4.78 3.18
C ARG A 30 11.62 -4.34 2.57
N PHE A 31 11.61 -3.17 1.94
CA PHE A 31 10.52 -2.78 1.05
C PHE A 31 10.73 -3.46 -0.31
N VAL A 32 9.74 -4.23 -0.75
CA VAL A 32 9.81 -4.99 -2.01
C VAL A 32 8.63 -4.65 -2.90
N LYS A 33 8.91 -4.20 -4.12
CA LYS A 33 7.87 -4.00 -5.14
C LYS A 33 7.43 -5.37 -5.67
N GLN A 34 6.15 -5.69 -5.54
CA GLN A 34 5.58 -6.99 -5.93
C GLN A 34 5.01 -6.97 -7.35
N ALA A 35 4.30 -5.90 -7.73
CA ALA A 35 3.78 -5.77 -9.09
C ALA A 35 3.58 -4.31 -9.48
N ASP A 36 3.66 -4.04 -10.79
CA ASP A 36 3.22 -2.78 -11.38
C ASP A 36 1.77 -2.87 -11.87
N PHE A 37 1.15 -1.70 -12.04
CA PHE A 37 -0.17 -1.56 -12.66
C PHE A 37 -0.16 -2.17 -14.06
N THR A 38 -1.15 -3.01 -14.36
CA THR A 38 -1.23 -3.68 -15.67
C THR A 38 -1.51 -2.68 -16.79
N ASP A 39 -2.28 -1.63 -16.53
CA ASP A 39 -2.51 -0.57 -17.50
C ASP A 39 -1.27 0.30 -17.74
N TYR A 40 -0.33 0.37 -16.80
CA TYR A 40 1.00 0.92 -17.04
C TYR A 40 1.80 0.03 -18.01
N ILE A 41 1.89 -1.28 -17.72
CA ILE A 41 2.66 -2.24 -18.53
C ILE A 41 2.13 -2.26 -19.97
N TYR A 42 0.81 -2.26 -20.16
CA TYR A 42 0.16 -2.40 -21.46
C TYR A 42 -0.29 -1.07 -22.09
N ARG A 43 0.24 0.09 -21.64
CA ARG A 43 -0.20 1.40 -22.15
C ARG A 43 0.15 1.64 -23.61
N MET A 44 1.18 0.98 -24.15
CA MET A 44 1.75 1.26 -25.47
C MET A 44 2.10 2.77 -25.59
N ALA A 45 1.44 3.51 -26.48
CA ALA A 45 1.62 4.96 -26.64
C ALA A 45 0.62 5.80 -25.81
N ARG A 46 -0.30 5.17 -25.06
CA ARG A 46 -1.30 5.89 -24.25
C ARG A 46 -0.61 6.60 -23.07
N PRO A 47 -1.05 7.82 -22.73
CA PRO A 47 -0.51 8.55 -21.59
C PRO A 47 -0.83 7.84 -20.26
N TYR A 48 0.02 8.05 -19.26
CA TYR A 48 -0.15 7.53 -17.91
C TYR A 48 0.06 8.66 -16.90
N ASP A 49 -0.90 8.82 -16.02
CA ASP A 49 -1.10 9.98 -15.16
C ASP A 49 -1.10 9.63 -13.66
N LEU A 50 -0.95 8.35 -13.30
CA LEU A 50 -0.86 7.96 -11.89
C LEU A 50 0.49 8.35 -11.29
N PRO A 51 0.54 8.71 -9.99
CA PRO A 51 1.75 9.17 -9.30
C PRO A 51 2.79 8.05 -9.11
N THR A 52 2.41 6.79 -9.30
CA THR A 52 3.28 5.62 -9.18
C THR A 52 2.91 4.56 -10.22
N THR A 53 3.85 3.68 -10.54
CA THR A 53 3.63 2.48 -11.35
C THR A 53 3.31 1.26 -10.49
N ILE A 54 3.57 1.32 -9.18
CA ILE A 54 3.47 0.20 -8.26
C ILE A 54 2.00 -0.06 -7.93
N LEU A 55 1.52 -1.26 -8.23
CA LEU A 55 0.20 -1.75 -7.84
C LEU A 55 0.23 -2.40 -6.46
N SER A 56 1.30 -3.16 -6.18
CA SER A 56 1.47 -3.86 -4.91
C SER A 56 2.93 -3.89 -4.47
N ALA A 57 3.11 -3.85 -3.16
CA ALA A 57 4.41 -3.90 -2.49
C ALA A 57 4.27 -4.67 -1.17
N SER A 58 5.38 -5.16 -0.64
CA SER A 58 5.46 -5.76 0.68
C SER A 58 6.51 -5.10 1.54
N LEU A 59 6.34 -5.25 2.86
CA LEU A 59 7.43 -5.28 3.81
C LEU A 59 7.79 -6.75 4.02
N SER A 60 9.01 -7.11 3.66
CA SER A 60 9.55 -8.47 3.74
C SER A 60 10.70 -8.53 4.76
N ASN A 61 11.03 -9.72 5.26
CA ASN A 61 12.25 -9.95 6.03
C ASN A 61 13.49 -10.05 5.11
N ASP A 62 14.66 -10.32 5.69
CA ASP A 62 15.92 -10.47 4.94
C ASP A 62 15.92 -11.63 3.94
N ASP A 63 15.16 -12.69 4.23
CA ASP A 63 14.96 -13.86 3.39
C ASP A 63 13.96 -13.62 2.24
N ASP A 64 13.51 -12.37 2.06
CA ASP A 64 12.52 -11.92 1.06
C ASP A 64 11.11 -12.49 1.29
N GLU A 65 10.83 -13.02 2.48
CA GLU A 65 9.51 -13.50 2.86
C GLU A 65 8.61 -12.30 3.22
N PRO A 66 7.46 -12.12 2.55
CA PRO A 66 6.57 -11.01 2.83
C PRO A 66 5.90 -11.17 4.20
N ILE A 67 6.00 -10.14 5.04
CA ILE A 67 5.33 -10.07 6.35
C ILE A 67 4.03 -9.28 6.23
N LEU A 68 4.08 -8.14 5.54
CA LEU A 68 2.91 -7.31 5.25
C LEU A 68 2.83 -7.03 3.75
N LEU A 69 1.75 -7.45 3.10
CA LEU A 69 1.43 -7.12 1.73
C LEU A 69 0.47 -5.93 1.67
N ALA A 70 0.73 -4.99 0.75
CA ALA A 70 -0.15 -3.88 0.44
C ALA A 70 -0.44 -3.86 -1.07
N SER A 71 -1.71 -3.72 -1.44
CA SER A 71 -2.12 -3.62 -2.86
C SER A 71 -3.22 -2.60 -3.08
N ALA A 72 -3.09 -1.76 -4.09
CA ALA A 72 -4.13 -0.82 -4.50
C ALA A 72 -5.05 -1.41 -5.58
N SER A 73 -6.27 -0.89 -5.65
CA SER A 73 -7.22 -1.22 -6.73
C SER A 73 -6.75 -0.72 -8.10
N GLN A 74 -6.95 -1.54 -9.14
CA GLN A 74 -6.68 -1.18 -10.54
C GLN A 74 -7.41 0.10 -10.96
N ARG A 75 -6.87 0.79 -11.97
CA ARG A 75 -7.47 2.01 -12.53
C ARG A 75 -8.90 1.81 -13.03
N ALA A 76 -9.21 0.63 -13.57
CA ALA A 76 -10.54 0.30 -14.07
C ALA A 76 -11.54 -0.15 -12.98
N SER A 77 -11.10 -0.38 -11.74
CA SER A 77 -12.00 -0.83 -10.66
C SER A 77 -13.06 0.20 -10.32
N VAL A 78 -14.31 -0.24 -10.08
CA VAL A 78 -15.42 0.66 -9.71
C VAL A 78 -15.22 1.24 -8.31
N PHE A 79 -14.87 0.39 -7.35
CA PHE A 79 -14.54 0.79 -5.98
C PHE A 79 -13.03 0.82 -5.81
N LYS A 80 -12.51 1.94 -5.29
CA LYS A 80 -11.08 2.12 -5.01
C LYS A 80 -10.80 1.81 -3.55
N GLU A 81 -9.97 0.81 -3.31
CA GLU A 81 -9.46 0.47 -1.99
C GLU A 81 -7.99 0.04 -2.07
N VAL A 82 -7.25 0.28 -0.98
CA VAL A 82 -5.99 -0.39 -0.68
C VAL A 82 -6.31 -1.52 0.30
N VAL A 83 -5.72 -2.68 0.07
CA VAL A 83 -5.79 -3.83 0.98
C VAL A 83 -4.44 -3.99 1.65
N LEU A 84 -4.43 -3.99 2.98
CA LEU A 84 -3.30 -4.43 3.79
C LEU A 84 -3.57 -5.84 4.29
N HIS A 85 -2.64 -6.75 4.05
CA HIS A 85 -2.77 -8.17 4.36
C HIS A 85 -1.47 -8.68 5.00
N PRO A 86 -1.48 -8.99 6.31
CA PRO A 86 -0.39 -9.75 6.92
C PRO A 86 -0.33 -11.15 6.29
N PHE A 87 0.80 -11.52 5.71
CA PHE A 87 0.85 -12.58 4.69
C PHE A 87 0.35 -13.94 5.18
N GLU A 88 0.77 -14.38 6.37
CA GLU A 88 0.34 -15.66 6.96
C GLU A 88 -0.96 -15.56 7.78
N SER A 89 -1.72 -14.48 7.61
CA SER A 89 -2.95 -14.22 8.33
C SER A 89 -4.19 -14.32 7.44
N HIS A 90 -5.34 -14.57 8.07
CA HIS A 90 -6.66 -14.45 7.45
C HIS A 90 -7.27 -13.05 7.64
N VAL A 91 -6.48 -12.09 8.12
CA VAL A 91 -6.90 -10.70 8.35
C VAL A 91 -6.65 -9.85 7.11
N TYR A 92 -7.69 -9.15 6.65
CA TYR A 92 -7.60 -8.19 5.56
C TYR A 92 -8.13 -6.85 6.03
N ARG A 93 -7.30 -5.82 5.93
CA ARG A 93 -7.68 -4.44 6.28
C ARG A 93 -7.89 -3.65 5.01
N LYS A 94 -9.01 -2.96 4.92
CA LYS A 94 -9.40 -2.20 3.74
C LYS A 94 -9.32 -0.71 4.03
N LEU A 95 -8.53 -0.01 3.24
CA LEU A 95 -8.39 1.44 3.30
C LEU A 95 -9.04 2.06 2.06
N ALA A 96 -9.95 3.01 2.28
CA ALA A 96 -10.54 3.82 1.23
C ALA A 96 -10.08 5.27 1.36
N LEU A 97 -10.26 6.07 0.31
CA LEU A 97 -10.09 7.52 0.40
C LEU A 97 -10.98 8.07 1.52
N ALA A 98 -10.40 8.89 2.41
CA ALA A 98 -11.20 9.49 3.47
C ALA A 98 -12.26 10.45 2.92
N LYS A 99 -13.33 10.68 3.69
CA LYS A 99 -14.49 11.48 3.24
C LYS A 99 -14.14 12.93 2.89
N ASP A 100 -13.12 13.48 3.54
CA ASP A 100 -12.59 14.82 3.29
C ASP A 100 -11.64 14.88 2.08
N GLY A 101 -11.38 13.74 1.43
CA GLY A 101 -10.51 13.63 0.26
C GLY A 101 -9.01 13.67 0.58
N SER A 102 -8.63 13.78 1.85
CA SER A 102 -7.22 13.74 2.25
C SER A 102 -6.88 12.29 2.61
N GLY A 103 -5.76 11.71 2.18
CA GLY A 103 -5.26 10.41 2.66
C GLY A 103 -6.24 9.22 2.68
N LEU A 104 -5.90 8.20 3.48
CA LEU A 104 -6.66 6.94 3.57
C LEU A 104 -7.36 6.78 4.92
N SER A 105 -8.47 6.06 4.94
CA SER A 105 -9.24 5.71 6.14
C SER A 105 -9.64 4.24 6.16
N GLU A 106 -9.63 3.64 7.35
CA GLU A 106 -10.19 2.33 7.62
C GLU A 106 -11.57 2.50 8.26
N GLY A 107 -12.62 2.30 7.46
CA GLY A 107 -13.99 2.63 7.88
C GLY A 107 -14.09 4.12 8.26
N PRO A 108 -14.52 4.47 9.49
CA PRO A 108 -14.60 5.86 9.93
C PRO A 108 -13.27 6.44 10.44
N ARG A 109 -12.23 5.60 10.63
CA ARG A 109 -10.99 6.02 11.29
C ARG A 109 -9.94 6.43 10.27
N ARG A 110 -9.24 7.54 10.53
CA ARG A 110 -8.10 7.95 9.73
C ARG A 110 -6.98 6.92 9.84
N PHE A 111 -6.42 6.52 8.71
CA PHE A 111 -5.20 5.72 8.68
C PHE A 111 -4.00 6.68 8.60
N THR A 112 -3.04 6.51 9.50
CA THR A 112 -1.88 7.40 9.63
C THR A 112 -0.58 6.62 9.49
N LYS A 113 0.54 7.33 9.29
CA LYS A 113 1.88 6.75 9.28
C LYS A 113 2.16 5.97 10.56
N GLU A 114 1.81 6.52 11.72
CA GLU A 114 2.01 5.87 13.02
C GLU A 114 1.18 4.58 13.15
N ALA A 115 0.00 4.51 12.53
CA ALA A 115 -0.82 3.31 12.51
C ALA A 115 -0.20 2.21 11.64
N LEU A 116 0.40 2.58 10.49
CA LEU A 116 1.17 1.64 9.67
C LEU A 116 2.38 1.11 10.44
N PHE A 117 3.15 2.00 11.06
CA PHE A 117 4.39 1.65 11.76
C PHE A 117 4.10 0.69 12.91
N ARG A 118 3.10 1.02 13.75
CA ARG A 118 2.66 0.12 14.83
C ARG A 118 2.22 -1.25 14.30
N LEU A 119 1.44 -1.28 13.22
CA LEU A 119 1.02 -2.54 12.61
C LEU A 119 2.23 -3.35 12.15
N ALA A 120 3.18 -2.72 11.47
CA ALA A 120 4.38 -3.40 11.00
C ALA A 120 5.23 -3.93 12.18
N ASP A 121 5.43 -3.11 13.23
CA ASP A 121 6.15 -3.53 14.45
C ASP A 121 5.52 -4.76 15.08
N GLU A 122 4.19 -4.76 15.24
CA GLU A 122 3.45 -5.89 15.81
C GLU A 122 3.61 -7.16 14.97
N LEU A 123 3.62 -7.04 13.64
CA LEU A 123 3.76 -8.19 12.74
C LEU A 123 5.19 -8.74 12.71
N PHE A 124 6.21 -7.88 12.61
CA PHE A 124 7.61 -8.30 12.63
C PHE A 124 8.02 -8.87 13.99
N ALA A 125 7.48 -8.35 15.09
CA ALA A 125 7.71 -8.92 16.42
C ALA A 125 7.20 -10.36 16.56
N VAL A 126 6.13 -10.73 15.84
CA VAL A 126 5.60 -12.10 15.82
C VAL A 126 6.35 -12.98 14.82
N ALA A 127 6.75 -12.43 13.67
CA ALA A 127 7.44 -13.20 12.63
C ALA A 127 8.87 -13.63 13.02
N VAL A 128 9.55 -12.86 13.87
CA VAL A 128 10.92 -13.13 14.34
C VAL A 128 10.95 -13.98 15.62
N ALA A 129 9.79 -14.20 16.27
CA ALA A 129 9.67 -14.97 17.51
C ALA A 129 9.58 -16.49 17.27
#